data_AF-A0AA97LIC2-F1
#
_entry.id   AF-A0AA97LIC2-F1
#
_cell.length_a   1.000
_cell.length_b   1.000
_cell.length_c   1.000
_cell.angle_alpha   90.00
_cell.angle_beta   90.00
_cell.angle_gamma   90.00
#
_symmetry.space_group_name_H-M   'P 1'
#
loop_
_entity.id
_entity.type
_entity.pdbx_description
1 polymer ?
#
loop_
_entity_poly.entity_id
_entity_poly.type
_entity_poly.pdbx_seq_one_letter_code
_entity_poly.pdbx_strand_id
1 'polypeptide(L)'
;MFEKFFNRMEPRDLTGHLPPDRHGSSLDLGPAVYSRGRRKSKSRITADRLICLTVEQKCDLAQRELEETREDIQRMKENSERVLQNYLAALEEADIRVVDIKKAIVDFEKDIVNTITKKKGSIIASDKVLRYMEDKIRSRDVLKEKIRLKNDSLKVQKKKMQMQLRQKEELGEALHEVDFQQLKIENAQFLEKIEERNQDLLRQKMTVGNALQILNFYKRKLQTTTSMATRLVKDIAQRKESLEKIEREGILVEKERNKAELLNKRLRKQLTEYRVPPVLDYVHEKIAVHELENAIKIWERKVEIAQMALQSYRSVWQKAKLASHELQALLPEQVAR
;
A
#
# COMPACT_ATOMS: atom_id res chain seq x y z
N MET A 1 -95.26 -12.77 -38.75
CA MET A 1 -94.05 -12.29 -39.47
C MET A 1 -93.08 -11.48 -38.60
N PHE A 2 -93.36 -11.26 -37.30
CA PHE A 2 -92.45 -10.53 -36.39
C PHE A 2 -91.48 -11.41 -35.57
N GLU A 3 -91.78 -12.69 -35.33
CA GLU A 3 -90.85 -13.59 -34.61
C GLU A 3 -89.58 -13.95 -35.40
N LYS A 4 -89.65 -13.95 -36.74
CA LYS A 4 -88.50 -14.27 -37.60
C LYS A 4 -87.45 -13.15 -37.66
N PHE A 5 -87.77 -11.94 -37.23
CA PHE A 5 -86.84 -10.81 -37.22
C PHE A 5 -86.11 -10.66 -35.87
N PHE A 6 -86.76 -11.04 -34.77
CA PHE A 6 -86.15 -11.01 -33.43
C PHE A 6 -85.04 -12.08 -33.27
N ASN A 7 -85.23 -13.26 -33.86
CA ASN A 7 -84.25 -14.36 -33.82
C ASN A 7 -82.96 -14.14 -34.65
N ARG A 8 -82.79 -12.96 -35.29
CA ARG A 8 -81.63 -12.64 -36.13
C ARG A 8 -80.68 -11.62 -35.50
N MET A 9 -81.05 -11.04 -34.34
CA MET A 9 -80.29 -10.00 -33.64
C MET A 9 -79.72 -10.47 -32.28
N GLU A 10 -79.85 -11.75 -31.93
CA GLU A 10 -79.12 -12.32 -30.80
C GLU A 10 -77.80 -12.94 -31.28
N PRO A 11 -76.66 -12.67 -30.61
CA PRO A 11 -75.42 -13.41 -30.85
C PRO A 11 -75.61 -14.88 -30.48
N ARG A 12 -75.87 -15.74 -31.48
CA ARG A 12 -75.73 -17.19 -31.35
C ARG A 12 -74.25 -17.56 -31.32
N ASP A 13 -73.58 -17.27 -30.22
CA ASP A 13 -72.27 -17.85 -29.86
C ASP A 13 -72.18 -17.96 -28.33
N LEU A 14 -73.13 -18.68 -27.74
CA LEU A 14 -73.13 -19.10 -26.33
C LEU A 14 -73.69 -20.52 -26.17
N THR A 15 -73.45 -21.40 -27.15
CA THR A 15 -73.55 -22.85 -26.93
C THR A 15 -72.20 -23.36 -26.49
N GLY A 16 -72.00 -23.38 -25.16
CA GLY A 16 -70.86 -23.98 -24.52
C GLY A 16 -70.77 -25.46 -24.84
N HIS A 17 -69.67 -25.86 -25.49
CA HIS A 17 -69.19 -27.22 -25.45
C HIS A 17 -68.40 -27.37 -24.14
N LEU A 18 -69.08 -27.85 -23.09
CA LEU A 18 -68.42 -28.32 -21.87
C LEU A 18 -67.59 -29.57 -22.20
N PRO A 19 -66.28 -29.61 -21.89
CA PRO A 19 -65.56 -30.86 -21.63
C PRO A 19 -65.89 -31.31 -20.18
N PRO A 20 -65.81 -32.62 -19.88
CA PRO A 20 -66.21 -33.12 -18.57
C PRO A 20 -65.22 -32.70 -17.48
N ASP A 21 -65.77 -32.14 -16.40
CA ASP A 21 -65.10 -31.97 -15.12
C ASP A 21 -64.58 -33.31 -14.60
N ARG A 22 -63.26 -33.37 -14.33
CA ARG A 22 -62.70 -34.28 -13.34
C ARG A 22 -62.18 -33.47 -12.17
N HIS A 23 -62.97 -33.50 -11.10
CA HIS A 23 -62.61 -33.09 -9.76
C HIS A 23 -61.28 -33.71 -9.28
N GLY A 24 -60.53 -32.92 -8.51
CA GLY A 24 -59.75 -33.42 -7.39
C GLY A 24 -58.29 -32.97 -7.33
N SER A 25 -58.04 -31.76 -6.81
CA SER A 25 -56.76 -31.49 -6.13
C SER A 25 -57.07 -30.83 -4.79
N SER A 26 -57.12 -31.67 -3.75
CA SER A 26 -57.06 -31.24 -2.37
C SER A 26 -55.59 -31.22 -1.96
N LEU A 27 -55.10 -30.03 -1.65
CA LEU A 27 -53.88 -29.83 -0.90
C LEU A 27 -54.09 -30.42 0.50
N ASP A 28 -53.19 -31.30 0.95
CA ASP A 28 -52.96 -31.45 2.38
C ASP A 28 -51.48 -31.73 2.67
N LEU A 29 -50.96 -30.96 3.61
CA LEU A 29 -49.58 -30.88 4.08
C LEU A 29 -49.54 -31.54 5.46
N GLY A 30 -48.84 -32.66 5.61
CA GLY A 30 -48.66 -33.29 6.92
C GLY A 30 -47.84 -34.59 6.90
N PRO A 31 -47.22 -34.99 8.02
CA PRO A 31 -45.77 -35.20 8.07
C PRO A 31 -45.30 -36.66 8.05
N ALA A 32 -43.99 -36.79 7.80
CA ALA A 32 -43.20 -38.01 7.86
C ALA A 32 -43.34 -38.76 9.20
N VAL A 33 -43.65 -40.07 9.12
CA VAL A 33 -43.40 -41.04 10.19
C VAL A 33 -42.93 -42.36 9.57
N TYR A 34 -41.83 -42.88 10.12
CA TYR A 34 -41.23 -44.18 9.83
C TYR A 34 -42.20 -45.35 10.00
N SER A 35 -42.14 -46.34 9.10
CA SER A 35 -42.32 -47.75 9.47
C SER A 35 -41.71 -48.71 8.44
N ARG A 36 -40.83 -49.57 8.95
CA ARG A 36 -40.26 -50.76 8.32
C ARG A 36 -41.35 -51.77 7.97
N GLY A 37 -41.23 -52.46 6.84
CA GLY A 37 -42.13 -53.60 6.55
C GLY A 37 -41.97 -54.24 5.17
N ARG A 38 -40.92 -55.03 5.02
CA ARG A 38 -40.62 -56.02 3.96
C ARG A 38 -41.87 -56.67 3.30
N ARG A 39 -41.98 -56.60 1.96
CA ARG A 39 -42.43 -57.70 1.08
C ARG A 39 -41.95 -57.50 -0.36
N LYS A 40 -41.15 -58.45 -0.84
CA LYS A 40 -40.74 -58.61 -2.24
C LYS A 40 -41.97 -58.89 -3.10
N SER A 41 -42.17 -58.10 -4.16
CA SER A 41 -42.84 -58.57 -5.37
C SER A 41 -42.07 -58.06 -6.58
N LYS A 42 -41.47 -59.00 -7.31
CA LYS A 42 -40.91 -58.77 -8.64
C LYS A 42 -42.10 -58.61 -9.58
N SER A 43 -42.41 -57.38 -10.00
CA SER A 43 -43.13 -57.14 -11.25
C SER A 43 -42.19 -56.43 -12.20
N ARG A 44 -41.73 -57.16 -13.22
CA ARG A 44 -41.16 -56.58 -14.43
C ARG A 44 -42.31 -55.83 -15.11
N ILE A 45 -42.37 -54.54 -14.88
CA ILE A 45 -43.10 -53.64 -15.77
C ILE A 45 -42.02 -53.08 -16.68
N THR A 46 -42.11 -53.44 -17.95
CA THR A 46 -41.42 -52.77 -19.04
C THR A 46 -41.64 -51.28 -18.84
N ALA A 47 -40.60 -50.58 -18.41
CA ALA A 47 -40.56 -49.13 -18.41
C ALA A 47 -40.67 -48.72 -19.88
N ASP A 48 -41.91 -48.58 -20.35
CA ASP A 48 -42.20 -47.63 -21.40
C ASP A 48 -41.58 -46.33 -20.89
N ARG A 49 -40.44 -45.96 -21.50
CA ARG A 49 -39.65 -44.83 -21.06
C ARG A 49 -40.59 -43.64 -21.17
N LEU A 50 -41.21 -43.25 -20.06
CA LEU A 50 -41.83 -41.95 -19.93
C LEU A 50 -40.71 -40.96 -20.24
N ILE A 51 -40.71 -40.43 -21.46
CA ILE A 51 -39.82 -39.35 -21.87
C ILE A 51 -40.31 -38.15 -21.08
N CYS A 52 -39.83 -38.06 -19.84
CA CYS A 52 -40.10 -36.93 -18.99
C CYS A 52 -39.32 -35.75 -19.56
N LEU A 53 -40.02 -34.63 -19.77
CA LEU A 53 -39.40 -33.38 -20.14
C LEU A 53 -38.30 -33.03 -19.11
N THR A 54 -37.15 -32.60 -19.61
CA THR A 54 -36.08 -32.08 -18.75
C THR A 54 -36.57 -30.84 -18.00
N VAL A 55 -35.91 -30.49 -16.91
CA VAL A 55 -36.26 -29.26 -16.15
C VAL A 55 -36.19 -28.03 -17.05
N GLU A 56 -35.20 -27.97 -17.92
CA GLU A 56 -35.03 -26.93 -18.94
C GLU A 56 -36.23 -26.88 -19.91
N GLN A 57 -36.63 -28.01 -20.49
CA GLN A 57 -37.80 -28.09 -21.36
C GLN A 57 -39.11 -27.69 -20.66
N LYS A 58 -39.23 -27.98 -19.35
CA LYS A 58 -40.39 -27.55 -18.54
C LYS A 58 -40.36 -26.04 -18.29
N CYS A 59 -39.19 -25.47 -18.04
CA CYS A 59 -39.02 -24.02 -17.91
C CYS A 59 -39.35 -23.32 -19.24
N ASP A 60 -38.87 -23.83 -20.37
CA ASP A 60 -39.16 -23.28 -21.70
C ASP A 60 -40.66 -23.34 -22.03
N LEU A 61 -41.33 -24.43 -21.66
CA LEU A 61 -42.77 -24.57 -21.84
C LEU A 61 -43.52 -23.59 -20.94
N ALA A 62 -43.16 -23.51 -19.65
CA ALA A 62 -43.78 -22.57 -18.72
C ALA A 62 -43.59 -21.11 -19.16
N GLN A 63 -42.44 -20.77 -19.73
CA GLN A 63 -42.17 -19.44 -20.25
C GLN A 63 -43.00 -19.13 -21.49
N ARG A 64 -43.11 -20.08 -22.44
CA ARG A 64 -43.98 -19.94 -23.62
C ARG A 64 -45.45 -19.77 -23.26
N GLU A 65 -45.97 -20.59 -22.36
CA GLU A 65 -47.35 -20.47 -21.86
C GLU A 65 -47.58 -19.12 -21.17
N LEU A 66 -46.57 -18.62 -20.44
CA LEU A 66 -46.64 -17.31 -19.80
C LEU A 66 -46.63 -16.17 -20.82
N GLU A 67 -45.86 -16.30 -21.90
CA GLU A 67 -45.87 -15.35 -23.02
C GLU A 67 -47.21 -15.38 -23.78
N GLU A 68 -47.74 -16.57 -24.10
CA GLU A 68 -49.02 -16.74 -24.80
C GLU A 68 -50.20 -16.18 -23.98
N THR A 69 -50.25 -16.49 -22.69
CA THR A 69 -51.28 -15.94 -21.79
C THR A 69 -51.18 -14.42 -21.64
N ARG A 70 -49.96 -13.85 -21.65
CA ARG A 70 -49.77 -12.39 -21.68
C ARG A 70 -50.31 -11.78 -22.96
N GLU A 71 -50.04 -12.40 -24.11
CA GLU A 71 -50.59 -11.95 -25.38
C GLU A 71 -52.11 -12.04 -25.42
N ASP A 72 -52.70 -13.14 -24.92
CA ASP A 72 -54.16 -13.31 -24.83
C ASP A 72 -54.81 -12.25 -23.96
N ILE A 73 -54.22 -11.95 -22.79
CA ILE A 73 -54.68 -10.86 -21.93
C ILE A 73 -54.62 -9.53 -22.67
N GLN A 74 -53.56 -9.27 -23.43
CA GLN A 74 -53.41 -8.04 -24.19
C GLN A 74 -54.44 -7.94 -25.32
N ARG A 75 -54.64 -9.02 -26.10
CA ARG A 75 -55.68 -9.11 -27.13
C ARG A 75 -57.08 -8.86 -26.55
N MET A 76 -57.38 -9.47 -25.40
CA MET A 76 -58.66 -9.31 -24.72
C MET A 76 -58.85 -7.86 -24.24
N LYS A 77 -57.82 -7.22 -23.70
CA LYS A 77 -57.85 -5.79 -23.30
C LYS A 77 -58.12 -4.88 -24.47
N GLU A 78 -57.40 -5.05 -25.58
CA GLU A 78 -57.62 -4.24 -26.77
C GLU A 78 -59.02 -4.42 -27.35
N ASN A 79 -59.53 -5.66 -27.36
CA ASN A 79 -60.88 -5.93 -27.85
C ASN A 79 -61.95 -5.31 -26.94
N SER A 80 -61.82 -5.46 -25.62
CA SER A 80 -62.77 -4.88 -24.67
C SER A 80 -62.75 -3.35 -24.72
N GLU A 81 -61.59 -2.73 -24.89
CA GLU A 81 -61.46 -1.29 -25.06
C GLU A 81 -62.14 -0.82 -26.37
N ARG A 82 -61.91 -1.52 -27.50
CA ARG A 82 -62.60 -1.22 -28.77
C ARG A 82 -64.13 -1.30 -28.61
N VAL A 83 -64.62 -2.33 -27.93
CA VAL A 83 -66.05 -2.52 -27.68
C VAL A 83 -66.60 -1.40 -26.79
N LEU A 84 -65.89 -1.06 -25.71
CA LEU A 84 -66.27 0.03 -24.81
C LEU A 84 -66.36 1.37 -25.55
N GLN A 85 -65.37 1.69 -26.37
CA GLN A 85 -65.36 2.91 -27.19
C GLN A 85 -66.55 2.97 -28.16
N ASN A 86 -66.94 1.84 -28.74
CA ASN A 86 -68.13 1.76 -29.60
C ASN A 86 -69.42 2.03 -28.81
N TYR A 87 -69.55 1.48 -27.59
CA TYR A 87 -70.71 1.73 -26.74
C TYR A 87 -70.79 3.19 -26.28
N LEU A 88 -69.66 3.80 -25.92
CA LEU A 88 -69.60 5.23 -25.58
C LEU A 88 -70.03 6.10 -26.77
N ALA A 89 -69.52 5.82 -27.97
CA ALA A 89 -69.92 6.54 -29.17
C ALA A 89 -71.43 6.39 -29.48
N ALA A 90 -72.00 5.19 -29.27
CA ALA A 90 -73.43 4.96 -29.45
C ALA A 90 -74.30 5.70 -28.42
N LEU A 91 -73.83 5.79 -27.17
CA LEU A 91 -74.48 6.58 -26.12
C LEU A 91 -74.47 8.07 -26.45
N GLU A 92 -73.31 8.62 -26.81
CA GLU A 92 -73.18 10.03 -27.22
C GLU A 92 -74.08 10.35 -28.42
N GLU A 93 -74.13 9.45 -29.42
CA GLU A 93 -75.02 9.61 -30.57
C GLU A 93 -76.50 9.62 -30.15
N ALA A 94 -76.89 8.72 -29.24
CA ALA A 94 -78.25 8.66 -28.71
C ALA A 94 -78.62 9.95 -27.97
N ASP A 95 -77.72 10.50 -27.15
CA ASP A 95 -77.94 11.76 -26.44
C ASP A 95 -78.15 12.93 -27.41
N ILE A 96 -77.31 13.03 -28.44
CA ILE A 96 -77.47 14.02 -29.52
C ILE A 96 -78.83 13.84 -30.21
N ARG A 97 -79.19 12.60 -30.59
CA ARG A 97 -80.48 12.31 -31.23
C ARG A 97 -81.67 12.70 -30.36
N VAL A 98 -81.62 12.45 -29.05
CA VAL A 98 -82.72 12.83 -28.13
C VAL A 98 -82.89 14.35 -28.09
N VAL A 99 -81.80 15.10 -28.03
CA VAL A 99 -81.84 16.58 -28.06
C VAL A 99 -82.41 17.08 -29.39
N ASP A 100 -81.96 16.51 -30.51
CA ASP A 100 -82.41 16.88 -31.85
C ASP A 100 -83.89 16.58 -32.07
N ILE A 101 -84.38 15.42 -31.60
CA ILE A 101 -85.81 15.04 -31.68
C ILE A 101 -86.66 16.02 -30.87
N LYS A 102 -86.26 16.33 -29.62
CA LYS A 102 -87.00 17.30 -28.78
C LYS A 102 -87.10 18.65 -29.47
N LYS A 103 -85.99 19.12 -30.06
CA LYS A 103 -85.97 20.37 -30.84
C LYS A 103 -86.87 20.28 -32.08
N ALA A 104 -86.81 19.16 -32.82
CA ALA A 104 -87.63 18.95 -34.00
C ALA A 104 -89.13 18.92 -33.68
N ILE A 105 -89.54 18.38 -32.52
CA ILE A 105 -90.93 18.42 -32.05
C ILE A 105 -91.38 19.86 -31.81
N VAL A 106 -90.60 20.64 -31.05
CA VAL A 106 -90.92 22.05 -30.75
C VAL A 106 -90.98 22.89 -32.03
N ASP A 107 -90.00 22.72 -32.92
CA ASP A 107 -89.95 23.42 -34.21
C ASP A 107 -91.17 23.05 -35.08
N PHE A 108 -91.56 21.77 -35.13
CA PHE A 108 -92.72 21.33 -35.89
C PHE A 108 -94.04 21.88 -35.32
N GLU A 109 -94.20 21.87 -33.99
CA GLU A 109 -95.39 22.43 -33.34
C GLU A 109 -95.51 23.93 -33.61
N LYS A 110 -94.41 24.67 -33.52
CA LYS A 110 -94.35 26.10 -33.81
C LYS A 110 -94.63 26.42 -35.28
N ASP A 111 -93.92 25.77 -36.20
CA ASP A 111 -93.90 26.16 -37.61
C ASP A 111 -95.11 25.61 -38.39
N ILE A 112 -95.62 24.45 -37.97
CA ILE A 112 -96.69 23.71 -38.68
C ILE A 112 -97.99 23.76 -37.89
N VAL A 113 -98.05 23.16 -36.69
CA VAL A 113 -99.30 22.98 -35.94
C VAL A 113 -99.93 24.33 -35.58
N ASN A 114 -99.16 25.24 -35.01
CA ASN A 114 -99.63 26.58 -34.60
C ASN A 114 -99.92 27.51 -35.80
N THR A 115 -99.32 27.25 -36.97
CA THR A 115 -99.56 28.05 -38.18
C THR A 115 -100.84 27.61 -38.90
N ILE A 116 -101.08 26.29 -38.97
CA ILE A 116 -102.24 25.71 -39.65
C ILE A 116 -103.53 25.95 -38.86
N THR A 117 -103.48 25.84 -37.53
CA THR A 117 -104.63 26.11 -36.65
C THR A 117 -105.14 27.55 -36.77
N LYS A 118 -104.26 28.52 -37.08
CA LYS A 118 -104.61 29.93 -37.26
C LYS A 118 -105.20 30.27 -38.65
N LYS A 119 -104.99 29.42 -39.66
CA LYS A 119 -105.42 29.66 -41.05
C LYS A 119 -106.36 28.54 -41.51
N LYS A 120 -107.69 28.77 -41.45
CA LYS A 120 -108.69 27.79 -41.88
C LYS A 120 -108.65 27.58 -43.41
N GLY A 121 -107.95 26.54 -43.86
CA GLY A 121 -107.95 26.10 -45.27
C GLY A 121 -107.09 24.85 -45.53
N SER A 122 -107.71 23.76 -45.98
CA SER A 122 -107.06 22.44 -46.17
C SER A 122 -105.87 22.47 -47.16
N ILE A 123 -105.99 23.25 -48.24
CA ILE A 123 -104.95 23.36 -49.28
C ILE A 123 -103.71 24.12 -48.78
N ILE A 124 -103.89 25.12 -47.92
CA ILE A 124 -102.78 25.89 -47.33
C ILE A 124 -102.04 25.04 -46.29
N ALA A 125 -102.77 24.17 -45.58
CA ALA A 125 -102.20 23.24 -44.62
C ALA A 125 -101.28 22.21 -45.29
N SER A 126 -101.71 21.60 -46.39
CA SER A 126 -100.92 20.60 -47.12
C SER A 126 -99.66 21.21 -47.77
N ASP A 127 -99.76 22.39 -48.40
CA ASP A 127 -98.59 23.08 -48.99
C ASP A 127 -97.54 23.43 -47.93
N LYS A 128 -97.98 23.85 -46.73
CA LYS A 128 -97.05 24.19 -45.64
C LYS A 128 -96.31 22.97 -45.10
N VAL A 129 -96.99 21.83 -44.97
CA VAL A 129 -96.37 20.55 -44.58
C VAL A 129 -95.37 20.09 -45.63
N LEU A 130 -95.73 20.18 -46.92
CA LEU A 130 -94.84 19.79 -48.01
C LEU A 130 -93.54 20.61 -48.01
N ARG A 131 -93.65 21.95 -47.94
CA ARG A 131 -92.46 22.83 -47.88
C ARG A 131 -91.58 22.53 -46.67
N TYR A 132 -92.18 22.26 -45.51
CA TYR A 132 -91.42 21.88 -44.31
C TYR A 132 -90.63 20.57 -44.53
N MET A 133 -91.25 19.57 -45.15
CA MET A 133 -90.55 18.33 -45.48
C MET A 133 -89.40 18.57 -46.45
N GLU A 134 -89.61 19.37 -47.51
CA GLU A 134 -88.56 19.74 -48.47
C GLU A 134 -87.40 20.49 -47.81
N ASP A 135 -87.69 21.46 -46.94
CA ASP A 135 -86.68 22.22 -46.19
C ASP A 135 -85.90 21.33 -45.22
N LYS A 136 -86.55 20.39 -44.54
CA LYS A 136 -85.88 19.42 -43.67
C LYS A 136 -85.00 18.44 -44.46
N ILE A 137 -85.45 17.99 -45.64
CA ILE A 137 -84.64 17.15 -46.53
C ILE A 137 -83.38 17.92 -46.96
N ARG A 138 -83.54 19.16 -47.45
CA ARG A 138 -82.40 20.03 -47.83
C ARG A 138 -81.44 20.27 -46.67
N SER A 139 -81.96 20.60 -45.49
CA SER A 139 -81.14 20.83 -44.29
C SER A 139 -80.37 19.57 -43.88
N ARG A 140 -80.98 18.39 -43.98
CA ARG A 140 -80.32 17.11 -43.69
C ARG A 140 -79.20 16.83 -44.68
N ASP A 141 -79.39 17.13 -45.96
CA ASP A 141 -78.37 16.92 -46.99
C ASP A 141 -77.16 17.84 -46.78
N VAL A 142 -77.39 19.10 -46.37
CA VAL A 142 -76.31 20.03 -45.96
C VAL A 142 -75.55 19.51 -44.73
N LEU A 143 -76.27 19.00 -43.72
CA LEU A 143 -75.64 18.43 -42.53
C LEU A 143 -74.81 17.19 -42.86
N LYS A 144 -75.33 16.31 -43.73
CA LYS A 144 -74.61 15.12 -44.20
C LYS A 144 -73.28 15.49 -44.85
N GLU A 145 -73.27 16.49 -45.73
CA GLU A 145 -72.03 16.94 -46.37
C GLU A 145 -71.05 17.57 -45.36
N LYS A 146 -71.55 18.35 -44.40
CA LYS A 146 -70.73 18.90 -43.30
C LYS A 146 -70.07 17.80 -42.47
N ILE A 147 -70.83 16.76 -42.08
CA ILE A 147 -70.31 15.63 -41.31
C ILE A 147 -69.28 14.85 -42.14
N ARG A 148 -69.55 14.62 -43.42
CA ARG A 148 -68.61 13.94 -44.33
C ARG A 148 -67.26 14.67 -44.40
N LEU A 149 -67.27 15.98 -44.67
CA LEU A 149 -66.03 16.78 -44.73
C LEU A 149 -65.28 16.76 -43.39
N LYS A 150 -65.99 16.82 -42.27
CA LYS A 150 -65.37 16.72 -40.93
C LYS A 150 -64.76 15.34 -40.70
N ASN A 151 -65.42 14.27 -41.13
CA ASN A 151 -64.91 12.89 -41.03
C ASN A 151 -63.62 12.71 -41.85
N ASP A 152 -63.59 13.23 -43.07
CA ASP A 152 -62.40 13.18 -43.94
C ASP A 152 -61.23 13.96 -43.33
N SER A 153 -61.49 15.15 -42.77
CA SER A 153 -60.48 15.94 -42.05
C SER A 153 -59.91 15.19 -40.82
N LEU A 154 -60.79 14.58 -40.01
CA LEU A 154 -60.37 13.81 -38.84
C LEU A 154 -59.57 12.55 -39.23
N LYS A 155 -59.93 11.87 -40.33
CA LYS A 155 -59.16 10.74 -40.85
C LYS A 155 -57.74 11.14 -41.24
N VAL A 156 -57.57 12.29 -41.90
CA VAL A 156 -56.23 12.82 -42.25
C VAL A 156 -55.44 13.17 -40.99
N GLN A 157 -56.07 13.82 -40.01
CA GLN A 157 -55.42 14.16 -38.74
C GLN A 157 -54.98 12.90 -37.97
N LYS A 158 -55.84 11.88 -37.90
CA LYS A 158 -55.52 10.58 -37.31
C LYS A 158 -54.29 9.96 -37.96
N LYS A 159 -54.25 9.89 -39.30
CA LYS A 159 -53.09 9.36 -40.03
C LYS A 159 -51.81 10.14 -39.73
N LYS A 160 -51.88 11.47 -39.68
CA LYS A 160 -50.73 12.33 -39.32
C LYS A 160 -50.22 12.03 -37.91
N MET A 161 -51.11 11.96 -36.92
CA MET A 161 -50.73 11.66 -35.54
C MET A 161 -50.13 10.25 -35.40
N GLN A 162 -50.71 9.25 -36.07
CA GLN A 162 -50.16 7.90 -36.10
C GLN A 162 -48.76 7.85 -36.72
N MET A 163 -48.51 8.61 -37.78
CA MET A 163 -47.17 8.69 -38.40
C MET A 163 -46.15 9.39 -37.48
N GLN A 164 -46.56 10.45 -36.78
CA GLN A 164 -45.72 11.12 -35.79
C GLN A 164 -45.38 10.21 -34.62
N LEU A 165 -46.34 9.40 -34.16
CA LEU A 165 -46.12 8.41 -33.11
C LEU A 165 -45.07 7.39 -33.56
N ARG A 166 -45.22 6.80 -34.75
CA ARG A 166 -44.23 5.86 -35.31
C ARG A 166 -42.84 6.47 -35.44
N GLN A 167 -42.73 7.69 -35.97
CA GLN A 167 -41.43 8.38 -36.06
C GLN A 167 -40.79 8.62 -34.68
N LYS A 168 -41.61 8.86 -33.65
CA LYS A 168 -41.12 9.03 -32.27
C LYS A 168 -40.73 7.69 -31.63
N GLU A 169 -41.44 6.61 -31.95
CA GLU A 169 -41.10 5.25 -31.55
C GLU A 169 -39.78 4.80 -32.22
N GLU A 170 -39.61 5.02 -33.52
CA GLU A 170 -38.38 4.74 -34.27
C GLU A 170 -37.20 5.61 -33.80
N LEU A 171 -37.41 6.87 -33.40
CA LEU A 171 -36.37 7.67 -32.73
C LEU A 171 -36.08 7.20 -31.30
N GLY A 172 -37.06 6.58 -30.63
CA GLY A 172 -36.93 5.97 -29.32
C GLY A 172 -36.19 4.64 -29.34
N GLU A 173 -36.17 3.95 -30.48
CA GLU A 173 -35.38 2.72 -30.72
C GLU A 173 -33.85 2.94 -30.73
N ALA A 174 -33.37 4.19 -30.69
CA ALA A 174 -31.93 4.45 -30.57
C ALA A 174 -31.37 4.12 -29.17
N LEU A 175 -32.22 3.83 -28.19
CA LEU A 175 -31.81 3.50 -26.83
C LEU A 175 -32.62 2.30 -26.33
N HIS A 176 -32.17 1.10 -26.71
CA HIS A 176 -32.84 -0.11 -26.27
C HIS A 176 -32.60 -0.34 -24.78
N GLU A 177 -33.56 -0.98 -24.10
CA GLU A 177 -33.38 -1.44 -22.72
C GLU A 177 -32.13 -2.35 -22.60
N VAL A 178 -31.80 -3.07 -23.67
CA VAL A 178 -30.57 -3.86 -23.80
C VAL A 178 -29.31 -2.99 -23.71
N ASP A 179 -29.28 -1.82 -24.35
CA ASP A 179 -28.13 -0.90 -24.30
C ASP A 179 -27.93 -0.37 -22.87
N PHE A 180 -29.03 -0.05 -22.19
CA PHE A 180 -28.98 0.34 -20.77
C PHE A 180 -28.49 -0.78 -19.86
N GLN A 181 -28.93 -2.02 -20.10
CA GLN A 181 -28.43 -3.18 -19.36
C GLN A 181 -26.96 -3.45 -19.67
N GLN A 182 -26.54 -3.32 -20.93
CA GLN A 182 -25.14 -3.43 -21.31
C GLN A 182 -24.28 -2.39 -20.60
N LEU A 183 -24.70 -1.11 -20.59
CA LEU A 183 -23.98 -0.04 -19.90
C LEU A 183 -23.86 -0.29 -18.39
N LYS A 184 -24.89 -0.85 -17.77
CA LYS A 184 -24.86 -1.27 -16.35
C LYS A 184 -23.85 -2.39 -16.11
N ILE A 185 -23.82 -3.39 -16.99
CA ILE A 185 -22.88 -4.51 -16.92
C ILE A 185 -21.44 -4.00 -17.10
N GLU A 186 -21.20 -3.17 -18.11
CA GLU A 186 -19.87 -2.59 -18.37
C GLU A 186 -19.39 -1.75 -17.18
N ASN A 187 -20.26 -0.91 -16.62
CA ASN A 187 -19.92 -0.11 -15.45
C ASN A 187 -19.59 -0.99 -14.23
N ALA A 188 -20.37 -2.04 -13.98
CA ALA A 188 -20.07 -3.00 -12.91
C ALA A 188 -18.71 -3.70 -13.12
N GLN A 189 -18.39 -4.11 -14.35
CA GLN A 189 -17.09 -4.69 -14.69
C GLN A 189 -15.93 -3.70 -14.53
N PHE A 190 -16.12 -2.42 -14.87
CA PHE A 190 -15.11 -1.40 -14.66
C PHE A 190 -14.88 -1.12 -13.17
N LEU A 191 -15.93 -1.09 -12.36
CA LEU A 191 -15.81 -0.95 -10.91
C LEU A 191 -15.03 -2.12 -10.29
N GLU A 192 -15.31 -3.35 -10.71
CA GLU A 192 -14.58 -4.53 -10.24
C GLU A 192 -13.09 -4.46 -10.61
N LYS A 193 -12.76 -4.06 -11.85
CA LYS A 193 -11.36 -3.85 -12.28
C LYS A 193 -10.68 -2.73 -11.49
N ILE A 194 -11.39 -1.65 -11.17
CA ILE A 194 -10.84 -0.57 -10.34
C ILE A 194 -10.53 -1.09 -8.94
N GLU A 195 -11.43 -1.88 -8.36
CA GLU A 195 -11.25 -2.46 -7.03
C GLU A 195 -10.06 -3.43 -6.99
N GLU A 196 -9.93 -4.32 -7.99
CA GLU A 196 -8.79 -5.22 -8.13
C GLU A 196 -7.46 -4.44 -8.19
N ARG A 197 -7.39 -3.39 -9.02
CA ARG A 197 -6.19 -2.54 -9.13
C ARG A 197 -5.90 -1.78 -7.84
N ASN A 198 -6.92 -1.33 -7.11
CA ASN A 198 -6.75 -0.69 -5.81
C ASN A 198 -6.18 -1.67 -4.77
N GLN A 199 -6.64 -2.92 -4.76
CA GLN A 199 -6.10 -3.96 -3.88
C GLN A 199 -4.64 -4.28 -4.20
N ASP A 200 -4.28 -4.38 -5.47
CA ASP A 200 -2.89 -4.58 -5.89
C ASP A 200 -2.00 -3.39 -5.53
N LEU A 201 -2.48 -2.16 -5.72
CA LEU A 201 -1.77 -0.96 -5.31
C LEU A 201 -1.52 -0.95 -3.79
N LEU A 202 -2.51 -1.36 -3.00
CA LEU A 202 -2.37 -1.46 -1.54
C LEU A 202 -1.32 -2.51 -1.16
N ARG A 203 -1.35 -3.70 -1.76
CA ARG A 203 -0.34 -4.74 -1.56
C ARG A 203 1.06 -4.25 -1.89
N GLN A 204 1.22 -3.57 -3.04
CA GLN A 204 2.51 -3.01 -3.44
C GLN A 204 2.99 -1.93 -2.47
N LYS A 205 2.12 -1.04 -2.00
CA LYS A 205 2.46 -0.04 -0.97
C LYS A 205 2.99 -0.68 0.30
N MET A 206 2.36 -1.76 0.77
CA MET A 206 2.83 -2.49 1.96
C MET A 206 4.20 -3.13 1.72
N THR A 207 4.40 -3.77 0.57
CA THR A 207 5.70 -4.36 0.19
C THR A 207 6.81 -3.31 0.12
N VAL A 208 6.55 -2.15 -0.51
CA VAL A 208 7.50 -1.04 -0.58
C VAL A 208 7.80 -0.49 0.81
N GLY A 209 6.78 -0.32 1.66
CA GLY A 209 6.94 0.11 3.04
C GLY A 209 7.85 -0.82 3.83
N ASN A 210 7.63 -2.13 3.74
CA ASN A 210 8.46 -3.16 4.40
C ASN A 210 9.90 -3.15 3.87
N ALA A 211 10.07 -3.09 2.55
CA ALA A 211 11.40 -3.01 1.93
C ALA A 211 12.15 -1.75 2.37
N LEU A 212 11.46 -0.61 2.48
CA LEU A 212 12.04 0.65 2.96
C LEU A 212 12.47 0.56 4.43
N GLN A 213 11.69 -0.10 5.28
CA GLN A 213 12.07 -0.34 6.67
C GLN A 213 13.34 -1.20 6.78
N ILE A 214 13.39 -2.30 6.03
CA ILE A 214 14.57 -3.18 5.97
C ILE A 214 15.79 -2.42 5.46
N LEU A 215 15.64 -1.66 4.37
CA LEU A 215 16.71 -0.84 3.81
C LEU A 215 17.25 0.17 4.82
N ASN A 216 16.37 0.88 5.53
CA ASN A 216 16.77 1.85 6.56
C ASN A 216 17.48 1.18 7.74
N PHE A 217 17.03 -0.01 8.16
CA PHE A 217 17.71 -0.79 9.18
C PHE A 217 19.16 -1.11 8.77
N TYR A 218 19.35 -1.65 7.57
CA TYR A 218 20.70 -1.97 7.08
C TYR A 218 21.55 -0.74 6.82
N LYS A 219 20.97 0.38 6.36
CA LYS A 219 21.68 1.65 6.21
C LYS A 219 22.24 2.16 7.55
N ARG A 220 21.44 2.12 8.63
CA ARG A 220 21.88 2.49 9.99
C ARG A 220 22.95 1.54 10.52
N LYS A 221 22.78 0.24 10.32
CA LYS A 221 23.77 -0.78 10.73
C LYS A 221 25.10 -0.56 10.01
N LEU A 222 25.07 -0.33 8.70
CA LEU A 222 26.26 -0.01 7.91
C LEU A 222 26.95 1.26 8.41
N GLN A 223 26.20 2.35 8.59
CA GLN A 223 26.75 3.61 9.10
C GLN A 223 27.44 3.43 10.46
N THR A 224 26.83 2.66 11.36
CA THR A 224 27.40 2.34 12.68
C THR A 224 28.71 1.56 12.52
N THR A 225 28.71 0.49 11.73
CA THR A 225 29.92 -0.31 11.47
C THR A 225 31.03 0.51 10.80
N THR A 226 30.70 1.35 9.82
CA THR A 226 31.66 2.25 9.17
C THR A 226 32.24 3.26 10.17
N SER A 227 31.42 3.83 11.06
CA SER A 227 31.91 4.73 12.12
C SER A 227 32.83 4.02 13.11
N MET A 228 32.56 2.76 13.46
CA MET A 228 33.43 1.97 14.31
C MET A 228 34.74 1.63 13.60
N ALA A 229 34.68 1.25 12.32
CA ALA A 229 35.86 0.95 11.52
C ALA A 229 36.78 2.16 11.39
N THR A 230 36.24 3.35 11.12
CA THR A 230 37.02 4.60 11.06
C THR A 230 37.66 4.93 12.42
N ARG A 231 36.94 4.73 13.53
CA ARG A 231 37.52 4.87 14.87
C ARG A 231 38.68 3.89 15.10
N LEU A 232 38.49 2.61 14.77
CA LEU A 232 39.52 1.59 14.92
C LEU A 232 40.75 1.89 14.08
N VAL A 233 40.59 2.37 12.86
CA VAL A 233 41.71 2.82 12.00
C VAL A 233 42.50 3.94 12.69
N LYS A 234 41.80 4.92 13.29
CA LYS A 234 42.44 5.99 14.06
C LYS A 234 43.19 5.45 15.28
N ASP A 235 42.58 4.54 16.04
CA ASP A 235 43.19 3.92 17.22
C ASP A 235 44.44 3.10 16.83
N ILE A 236 44.40 2.37 15.70
CA ILE A 236 45.54 1.63 15.17
C ILE A 236 46.67 2.59 14.79
N ALA A 237 46.37 3.69 14.10
CA ALA A 237 47.37 4.70 13.74
C ALA A 237 48.04 5.30 14.98
N GLN A 238 47.25 5.68 16.00
CA GLN A 238 47.77 6.20 17.27
C GLN A 238 48.64 5.18 18.02
N ARG A 239 48.23 3.90 18.03
CA ARG A 239 49.03 2.83 18.64
C ARG A 239 50.35 2.60 17.90
N LYS A 240 50.34 2.64 16.56
CA LYS A 240 51.56 2.54 15.75
C LYS A 240 52.54 3.68 16.07
N GLU A 241 52.05 4.92 16.13
CA GLU A 241 52.89 6.07 16.49
C GLU A 241 53.50 5.93 17.90
N SER A 242 52.69 5.45 18.86
CA SER A 242 53.16 5.21 20.23
C SER A 242 54.22 4.10 20.28
N LEU A 243 54.02 3.03 19.50
CA LEU A 243 54.97 1.93 19.37
C LEU A 243 56.30 2.41 18.77
N GLU A 244 56.27 3.23 17.71
CA GLU A 244 57.47 3.84 17.13
C GLU A 244 58.23 4.75 18.12
N LYS A 245 57.53 5.43 19.04
CA LYS A 245 58.17 6.21 20.12
C LYS A 245 58.87 5.28 21.12
N ILE A 246 58.18 4.23 21.57
CA ILE A 246 58.73 3.24 22.50
C ILE A 246 59.93 2.51 21.89
N GLU A 247 59.89 2.14 20.61
CA GLU A 247 61.02 1.52 19.93
C GLU A 247 62.24 2.45 19.88
N ARG A 248 62.04 3.73 19.58
CA ARG A 248 63.10 4.74 19.60
C ARG A 248 63.70 4.91 21.00
N GLU A 249 62.85 5.00 22.02
CA GLU A 249 63.28 5.06 23.43
C GLU A 249 64.03 3.78 23.82
N GLY A 250 63.54 2.60 23.42
CA GLY A 250 64.20 1.32 23.67
C GLY A 250 65.62 1.25 23.10
N ILE A 251 65.84 1.77 21.88
CA ILE A 251 67.19 1.86 21.29
C ILE A 251 68.09 2.79 22.11
N LEU A 252 67.58 3.92 22.61
CA LEU A 252 68.35 4.85 23.43
C LEU A 252 68.71 4.23 24.79
N VAL A 253 67.73 3.63 25.48
CA VAL A 253 67.92 2.95 26.75
C VAL A 253 68.92 1.80 26.61
N GLU A 254 68.86 1.03 25.52
CA GLU A 254 69.82 -0.06 25.25
C GLU A 254 71.26 0.47 25.09
N LYS A 255 71.43 1.59 24.38
CA LYS A 255 72.74 2.26 24.24
C LYS A 255 73.27 2.75 25.59
N GLU A 256 72.40 3.36 26.40
CA GLU A 256 72.76 3.83 27.75
C GLU A 256 73.10 2.68 28.68
N ARG A 257 72.30 1.60 28.66
CA ARG A 257 72.55 0.36 29.41
C ARG A 257 73.93 -0.20 29.05
N ASN A 258 74.27 -0.29 27.76
CA ASN A 258 75.56 -0.80 27.32
C ASN A 258 76.74 0.07 27.79
N LYS A 259 76.59 1.41 27.79
CA LYS A 259 77.61 2.33 28.35
C LYS A 259 77.78 2.11 29.85
N ALA A 260 76.67 2.03 30.58
CA ALA A 260 76.67 1.81 32.03
C ALA A 260 77.26 0.43 32.38
N GLU A 261 76.95 -0.60 31.61
CA GLU A 261 77.48 -1.95 31.78
C GLU A 261 78.98 -2.02 31.52
N LEU A 262 79.47 -1.36 30.47
CA LEU A 262 80.90 -1.26 30.19
C LEU A 262 81.65 -0.55 31.32
N LEU A 263 81.09 0.54 31.84
CA LEU A 263 81.64 1.26 32.98
C LEU A 263 81.64 0.38 34.24
N ASN A 264 80.54 -0.31 34.53
CA ASN A 264 80.42 -1.21 35.67
C ASN A 264 81.46 -2.36 35.59
N LYS A 265 81.60 -2.97 34.40
CA LYS A 265 82.65 -3.97 34.12
C LYS A 265 84.05 -3.42 34.40
N ARG A 266 84.35 -2.20 33.97
CA ARG A 266 85.64 -1.53 34.25
C ARG A 266 85.85 -1.31 35.74
N LEU A 267 84.87 -0.77 36.45
CA LEU A 267 84.95 -0.52 37.89
C LEU A 267 85.11 -1.83 38.67
N ARG A 268 84.41 -2.90 38.28
CA ARG A 268 84.60 -4.24 38.87
C ARG A 268 86.01 -4.77 38.63
N LYS A 269 86.56 -4.61 37.41
CA LYS A 269 87.96 -4.99 37.13
C LYS A 269 88.94 -4.21 38.01
N GLN A 270 88.77 -2.90 38.12
CA GLN A 270 89.59 -2.07 39.02
C GLN A 270 89.48 -2.53 40.46
N LEU A 271 88.27 -2.86 40.94
CA LEU A 271 88.07 -3.40 42.29
C LEU A 271 88.77 -4.75 42.50
N THR A 272 88.80 -5.62 41.49
CA THR A 272 89.50 -6.92 41.57
C THR A 272 91.02 -6.79 41.48
N GLU A 273 91.52 -5.86 40.67
CA GLU A 273 92.95 -5.57 40.49
C GLU A 273 93.51 -4.73 41.65
N TYR A 274 92.65 -4.04 42.39
CA TYR A 274 93.03 -3.27 43.57
C TYR A 274 93.63 -4.20 44.63
N ARG A 275 94.94 -4.06 44.82
CA ARG A 275 95.71 -4.72 45.86
C ARG A 275 96.32 -3.65 46.74
N VAL A 276 95.99 -3.70 48.03
CA VAL A 276 96.69 -2.96 49.07
C VAL A 276 97.60 -3.95 49.76
N PRO A 277 98.89 -3.63 49.97
CA PRO A 277 99.76 -4.46 50.77
C PRO A 277 99.12 -4.74 52.13
N PRO A 278 99.18 -5.99 52.64
CA PRO A 278 98.76 -6.28 54.00
C PRO A 278 99.39 -5.28 54.97
N VAL A 279 98.59 -4.76 55.91
CA VAL A 279 99.02 -3.68 56.81
C VAL A 279 100.32 -4.03 57.54
N LEU A 280 100.51 -5.32 57.87
CA LEU A 280 101.72 -5.81 58.50
C LEU A 280 102.96 -5.71 57.60
N ASP A 281 102.84 -5.99 56.30
CA ASP A 281 103.96 -5.86 55.36
C ASP A 281 104.37 -4.39 55.19
N TYR A 282 103.38 -3.49 55.13
CA TYR A 282 103.66 -2.04 55.13
C TYR A 282 104.34 -1.58 56.43
N VAL A 283 103.92 -2.11 57.58
CA VAL A 283 104.54 -1.80 58.88
C VAL A 283 105.96 -2.35 58.95
N HIS A 284 106.22 -3.58 58.50
CA HIS A 284 107.56 -4.15 58.46
C HIS A 284 108.50 -3.35 57.54
N GLU A 285 108.05 -2.99 56.33
CA GLU A 285 108.81 -2.11 55.44
C GLU A 285 109.06 -0.74 56.08
N LYS A 286 108.08 -0.18 56.81
CA LYS A 286 108.26 1.10 57.50
C LYS A 286 109.27 1.02 58.65
N ILE A 287 109.30 -0.10 59.37
CA ILE A 287 110.32 -0.38 60.39
C ILE A 287 111.70 -0.51 59.74
N ALA A 288 111.82 -1.26 58.63
CA ALA A 288 113.07 -1.41 57.90
C ALA A 288 113.61 -0.06 57.39
N VAL A 289 112.74 0.81 56.86
CA VAL A 289 113.10 2.18 56.49
C VAL A 289 113.61 2.96 57.71
N HIS A 290 112.94 2.85 58.86
CA HIS A 290 113.36 3.54 60.08
C HIS A 290 114.72 3.03 60.61
N GLU A 291 114.96 1.73 60.53
CA GLU A 291 116.25 1.11 60.89
C GLU A 291 117.38 1.60 59.98
N LEU A 292 117.13 1.68 58.67
CA LEU A 292 118.08 2.22 57.69
C LEU A 292 118.35 3.72 57.94
N GLU A 293 117.31 4.51 58.24
CA GLU A 293 117.46 5.92 58.63
C GLU A 293 118.33 6.08 59.88
N ASN A 294 118.13 5.23 60.90
CA ASN A 294 118.96 5.23 62.11
C ASN A 294 120.40 4.79 61.83
N ALA A 295 120.60 3.80 60.96
CA ALA A 295 121.92 3.38 60.52
C ALA A 295 122.66 4.52 59.81
N ILE A 296 121.98 5.26 58.93
CA ILE A 296 122.52 6.46 58.26
C ILE A 296 122.97 7.49 59.30
N LYS A 297 122.11 7.83 60.28
CA LYS A 297 122.47 8.78 61.36
C LYS A 297 123.68 8.33 62.18
N ILE A 298 123.79 7.03 62.49
CA ILE A 298 124.95 6.48 63.20
C ILE A 298 126.22 6.63 62.35
N TRP A 299 126.14 6.33 61.06
CA TRP A 299 127.27 6.48 60.14
C TRP A 299 127.67 7.94 59.94
N GLU A 300 126.72 8.85 59.81
CA GLU A 300 126.94 10.30 59.80
C GLU A 300 127.70 10.74 61.06
N ARG A 301 127.25 10.28 62.24
CA ARG A 301 127.92 10.60 63.51
C ARG A 301 129.32 9.99 63.63
N LYS A 302 129.54 8.78 63.08
CA LYS A 302 130.89 8.18 63.01
C LYS A 302 131.82 8.98 62.10
N VAL A 303 131.32 9.46 60.96
CA VAL A 303 132.07 10.34 60.05
C VAL A 303 132.39 11.66 60.75
N GLU A 304 131.44 12.23 61.49
CA GLU A 304 131.63 13.45 62.26
C GLU A 304 132.70 13.29 63.35
N ILE A 305 132.67 12.19 64.12
CA ILE A 305 133.72 11.86 65.10
C ILE A 305 135.08 11.67 64.42
N ALA A 306 135.14 10.99 63.28
CA ALA A 306 136.38 10.82 62.52
C ALA A 306 136.93 12.16 61.99
N GLN A 307 136.04 13.06 61.54
CA GLN A 307 136.41 14.42 61.12
C GLN A 307 136.90 15.28 62.29
N MET A 308 136.22 15.24 63.44
CA MET A 308 136.67 15.94 64.65
C MET A 308 138.00 15.40 65.17
N ALA A 309 138.20 14.07 65.15
CA ALA A 309 139.47 13.45 65.49
C ALA A 309 140.59 13.93 64.55
N LEU A 310 140.35 13.95 63.23
CA LEU A 310 141.29 14.50 62.26
C LEU A 310 141.61 15.98 62.52
N GLN A 311 140.61 16.80 62.86
CA GLN A 311 140.80 18.20 63.25
C GLN A 311 141.64 18.33 64.53
N SER A 312 141.38 17.49 65.55
CA SER A 312 142.17 17.49 66.79
C SER A 312 143.62 17.11 66.54
N TYR A 313 143.89 16.07 65.73
CA TYR A 313 145.25 15.67 65.34
C TYR A 313 145.97 16.80 64.57
N ARG A 314 145.26 17.51 63.68
CA ARG A 314 145.80 18.70 63.00
C ARG A 314 146.13 19.84 63.97
N SER A 315 145.29 20.08 64.98
CA SER A 315 145.53 21.15 65.98
C SER A 315 146.69 20.82 66.92
N VAL A 316 146.83 19.55 67.34
CA VAL A 316 147.94 19.07 68.18
C VAL A 316 149.26 19.13 67.40
N TRP A 317 149.24 18.75 66.12
CA TRP A 317 150.41 18.88 65.25
C TRP A 317 150.82 20.34 65.03
N GLN A 318 149.87 21.27 64.85
CA GLN A 318 150.16 22.70 64.73
C GLN A 318 150.74 23.30 66.02
N LYS A 319 150.27 22.87 67.21
CA LYS A 319 150.83 23.30 68.51
C LYS A 319 152.23 22.73 68.76
N ALA A 320 152.48 21.47 68.40
CA ALA A 320 153.82 20.88 68.47
C ALA A 320 154.81 21.55 67.51
N LYS A 321 154.34 21.98 66.33
CA LYS A 321 155.14 22.73 65.36
C LYS A 321 155.53 24.14 65.84
N LEU A 322 154.64 24.83 66.56
CA LEU A 322 154.89 26.15 67.14
C LEU A 322 155.82 26.09 68.36
N ALA A 323 155.65 25.11 69.25
CA ALA A 323 156.52 24.92 70.43
C ALA A 323 157.97 24.57 70.06
N SER A 324 158.20 23.89 68.93
CA SER A 324 159.55 23.60 68.40
C SER A 324 160.24 24.85 67.86
N HIS A 325 159.46 25.84 67.36
CA HIS A 325 160.00 27.10 66.82
C HIS A 325 160.29 28.15 67.92
N GLU A 326 159.61 28.09 69.06
CA GLU A 326 159.79 29.02 70.19
C GLU A 326 160.96 28.66 71.14
N LEU A 327 161.39 27.39 71.18
CA LEU A 327 162.56 26.96 71.96
C LEU A 327 163.91 27.30 71.30
N GLN A 328 163.91 27.78 70.06
CA GLN A 328 165.12 28.08 69.28
C GLN A 328 165.56 29.56 69.35
N ALA A 329 164.90 30.41 70.17
CA ALA A 329 165.03 31.88 70.08
C ALA A 329 165.41 32.65 71.39
N LEU A 330 165.70 32.02 72.54
CA LEU A 330 166.03 32.78 73.77
C LEU A 330 167.23 32.23 74.59
N LEU A 331 168.44 32.66 74.16
CA LEU A 331 169.62 33.06 74.98
C LEU A 331 170.74 32.00 75.26
N PRO A 332 172.01 32.42 75.55
CA PRO A 332 173.01 33.06 74.68
C PRO A 332 174.44 32.43 74.83
N GLU A 333 175.45 32.97 74.13
CA GLU A 333 176.87 32.61 74.28
C GLU A 333 177.39 32.68 75.74
N GLN A 334 178.01 31.59 76.23
CA GLN A 334 179.36 31.60 76.84
C GLN A 334 179.98 30.18 76.95
N VAL A 335 181.12 30.04 76.27
CA VAL A 335 182.37 29.28 76.55
C VAL A 335 182.39 28.26 77.71
N ALA A 336 182.72 26.99 77.41
CA ALA A 336 183.98 26.32 77.81
C ALA A 336 184.09 24.87 77.28
N ARG A 337 185.22 24.60 76.61
CA ARG A 337 185.86 23.31 76.26
C ARG A 337 185.30 22.48 75.11
#